data_AF-A0AAD2GJE5-F1
#
_entry.id   AF-A0AAD2GJE5-F1
#
_cell.length_a   1.000
_cell.length_b   1.000
_cell.length_c   1.000
_cell.angle_alpha   90.00
_cell.angle_beta   90.00
_cell.angle_gamma   90.00
#
_symmetry.space_group_name_H-M   'P 1'
#
loop_
_entity.id
_entity.type
_entity.pdbx_description
1 polymer ?
#
loop_
_entity_poly.entity_id
_entity_poly.type
_entity_poly.pdbx_seq_one_letter_code
_entity_poly.pdbx_strand_id
1 'polypeptide(L)'
;MKIRKRVIRLSNGRFMEEPCIWFSGFCSQGDGACFEGRWRWQPAAPRKIREYAPQDRELHRIADALQAVQKRNFRQLQAEIRHRGHYCHPYSMDITVTRDSPTGQAMTASAETVVCDALRDLAFWLYSQLENEYDWLTSDDAVDEALLINGYTFTEAGLRAG
;
A
#
# COMPACT_ATOMS: atom_id res chain seq x y z
N MET A 1 -2.90 9.89 5.34
CA MET A 1 -3.44 9.49 4.02
C MET A 1 -4.84 8.91 4.22
N LYS A 2 -5.73 8.99 3.22
CA LYS A 2 -7.04 8.31 3.25
C LYS A 2 -7.17 7.45 2.00
N ILE A 3 -7.23 6.13 2.17
CA ILE A 3 -7.49 5.17 1.10
C ILE A 3 -8.97 5.26 0.70
N ARG A 4 -9.24 5.23 -0.62
CA ARG A 4 -10.60 5.16 -1.15
C ARG A 4 -11.19 3.79 -0.83
N LYS A 5 -12.49 3.71 -0.62
CA LYS A 5 -13.20 2.44 -0.49
C LYS A 5 -14.20 2.30 -1.63
N ARG A 6 -14.34 1.10 -2.17
CA ARG A 6 -15.39 0.73 -3.12
C ARG A 6 -16.45 -0.11 -2.42
N VAL A 7 -17.71 0.08 -2.82
CA VAL A 7 -18.82 -0.74 -2.33
C VAL A 7 -19.03 -1.87 -3.32
N ILE A 8 -18.92 -3.11 -2.84
CA ILE A 8 -19.16 -4.32 -3.62
C ILE A 8 -20.46 -4.95 -3.16
N ARG A 9 -21.29 -5.35 -4.13
CA ARG A 9 -22.47 -6.17 -3.87
C ARG A 9 -22.06 -7.64 -3.86
N LEU A 10 -22.29 -8.31 -2.74
CA LEU A 10 -22.04 -9.74 -2.56
C LEU A 10 -23.19 -10.54 -3.17
N SER A 11 -22.91 -11.81 -3.52
CA SER A 11 -23.89 -12.75 -4.08
C SER A 11 -25.11 -12.98 -3.17
N ASN A 12 -24.94 -12.84 -1.85
CA ASN A 12 -26.01 -12.91 -0.85
C ASN A 12 -26.86 -11.63 -0.72
N GLY A 13 -26.68 -10.66 -1.62
CA GLY A 13 -27.42 -9.39 -1.63
C GLY A 13 -26.92 -8.33 -0.65
N ARG A 14 -25.91 -8.62 0.17
CA ARG A 14 -25.30 -7.65 1.10
C ARG A 14 -24.24 -6.78 0.40
N PHE A 15 -23.88 -5.68 1.05
CA PHE A 15 -22.83 -4.78 0.60
C PHE A 15 -21.59 -4.91 1.49
N MET A 16 -20.41 -4.84 0.87
CA MET A 16 -19.12 -4.81 1.55
C MET A 16 -18.34 -3.58 1.10
N GLU A 17 -17.69 -2.90 2.05
CA GLU A 17 -16.69 -1.88 1.72
C GLU A 17 -15.31 -2.53 1.63
N GLU A 18 -14.66 -2.41 0.49
CA GLU A 18 -13.30 -2.87 0.28
C GLU A 18 -12.37 -1.67 0.03
N PRO A 19 -11.19 -1.61 0.67
CA PRO A 19 -10.20 -0.60 0.33
C PRO A 19 -9.75 -0.76 -1.13
N CYS A 20 -9.60 0.36 -1.84
CA CYS A 20 -9.06 0.40 -3.20
C CYS A 20 -7.54 0.24 -3.15
N ILE A 21 -7.08 -0.98 -2.85
CA ILE A 21 -5.69 -1.42 -2.91
C ILE A 21 -5.71 -2.69 -3.76
N TRP A 22 -4.87 -2.73 -4.79
CA TRP A 22 -4.77 -3.90 -5.67
C TRP A 22 -3.31 -4.27 -5.85
N PHE A 23 -3.06 -5.55 -6.06
CA PHE A 23 -1.75 -6.09 -6.36
C PHE A 23 -1.89 -7.21 -7.39
N SER A 24 -0.79 -7.53 -8.08
CA SER A 24 -0.73 -8.66 -9.01
C SER A 24 0.56 -9.45 -8.83
N GLY A 25 0.44 -10.77 -9.01
CA GLY A 25 1.53 -11.75 -9.05
C GLY A 25 2.35 -11.91 -7.76
N PHE A 26 3.43 -12.69 -7.89
CA PHE A 26 4.62 -12.90 -7.02
C PHE A 26 5.69 -13.68 -7.81
N CYS A 27 5.64 -13.62 -9.15
CA CYS A 27 6.34 -14.58 -10.01
C CYS A 27 6.61 -14.07 -11.45
N SER A 28 6.33 -12.80 -11.76
CA SER A 28 6.59 -12.22 -13.09
C SER A 28 7.00 -10.75 -13.08
N GLN A 29 7.70 -10.31 -14.13
CA GLN A 29 8.08 -8.91 -14.33
C GLN A 29 6.83 -8.07 -14.67
N GLY A 30 6.47 -7.14 -13.77
CA GLY A 30 5.25 -6.33 -13.88
C GLY A 30 4.36 -6.42 -12.64
N ASP A 31 4.71 -7.30 -11.70
CA ASP A 31 4.06 -7.44 -10.41
C ASP A 31 4.32 -6.22 -9.52
N GLY A 32 3.35 -5.91 -8.67
CA GLY A 32 3.40 -4.72 -7.84
C GLY A 32 2.07 -4.47 -7.15
N ALA A 33 2.04 -3.38 -6.38
CA ALA A 33 0.83 -2.87 -5.77
C ALA A 33 0.50 -1.48 -6.30
N CYS A 34 -0.78 -1.16 -6.31
CA CYS A 34 -1.29 0.19 -6.53
C CYS A 34 -2.47 0.46 -5.58
N PHE A 35 -2.78 1.72 -5.35
CA PHE A 35 -3.90 2.10 -4.50
C PHE A 35 -4.57 3.38 -4.99
N GLU A 36 -5.82 3.59 -4.57
CA GLU A 36 -6.49 4.88 -4.72
C GLU A 36 -6.68 5.57 -3.38
N GLY A 37 -6.60 6.89 -3.40
CA GLY A 37 -6.82 7.65 -2.19
C GLY A 37 -6.58 9.13 -2.33
N ARG A 38 -6.55 9.78 -1.18
CA ARG A 38 -6.17 11.18 -1.05
C ARG A 38 -5.09 11.32 0.00
N TRP A 39 -4.03 12.02 -0.37
CA TRP A 39 -3.01 12.47 0.55
C TRP A 39 -3.19 13.96 0.83
N ARG A 40 -3.06 14.32 2.11
CA ARG A 40 -3.08 15.70 2.60
C ARG A 40 -2.22 15.77 3.85
N TRP A 41 -1.80 16.98 4.21
CA TRP A 41 -1.10 17.20 5.47
C TRP A 41 -1.90 16.64 6.65
N GLN A 42 -1.20 15.95 7.55
CA GLN A 42 -1.71 15.56 8.85
C GLN A 42 -0.66 15.86 9.92
N PRO A 43 -1.07 16.43 11.06
CA PRO A 43 -0.15 16.69 12.16
C PRO A 43 0.42 15.37 12.71
N ALA A 44 1.70 15.40 13.07
CA ALA A 44 2.41 14.29 13.68
C ALA A 44 2.46 12.98 12.86
N ALA A 45 2.24 13.00 11.54
CA ALA A 45 2.27 11.80 10.72
C ALA A 45 3.59 10.99 10.85
N PRO A 46 4.79 11.60 10.75
CA PRO A 46 6.03 10.81 10.88
C PRO A 46 6.28 10.24 12.28
N ARG A 47 5.73 10.87 13.33
CA ARG A 47 5.77 10.32 14.71
C ARG A 47 4.89 9.08 14.80
N LYS A 48 3.64 9.18 14.33
CA LYS A 48 2.69 8.05 14.34
C LYS A 48 3.20 6.86 13.54
N ILE A 49 3.89 7.12 12.43
CA ILE A 49 4.52 6.07 11.61
C ILE A 49 5.63 5.37 12.40
N ARG A 50 6.50 6.12 13.10
CA ARG A 50 7.55 5.55 13.96
C ARG A 50 7.00 4.78 15.16
N GLU A 51 5.84 5.16 15.67
CA GLU A 51 5.16 4.41 16.73
C GLU A 51 4.58 3.09 16.22
N TYR A 52 4.05 3.08 14.99
CA TYR A 52 3.49 1.90 14.36
C TYR A 52 4.59 0.91 13.89
N ALA A 53 5.62 1.43 13.23
CA ALA A 53 6.67 0.63 12.60
C ALA A 53 8.07 1.15 13.00
N PRO A 54 8.50 0.98 14.26
CA PRO A 54 9.69 1.64 14.81
C PRO A 54 11.01 1.25 14.13
N GLN A 55 11.06 0.12 13.44
CA GLN A 55 12.26 -0.38 12.75
C GLN A 55 12.21 -0.17 11.23
N ASP A 56 11.08 0.32 10.70
CA ASP A 56 10.87 0.42 9.26
C ASP A 56 11.49 1.71 8.70
N ARG A 57 12.75 1.58 8.29
CA ARG A 57 13.53 2.69 7.76
C ARG A 57 12.94 3.27 6.47
N GLU A 58 12.31 2.44 5.66
CA GLU A 58 11.77 2.87 4.38
C GLU A 58 10.49 3.68 4.56
N LEU A 59 9.59 3.18 5.42
CA LEU A 59 8.39 3.92 5.77
C LEU A 59 8.71 5.25 6.48
N HIS A 60 9.79 5.30 7.27
CA HIS A 60 10.31 6.55 7.83
C HIS A 60 10.82 7.52 6.76
N ARG A 61 11.60 7.03 5.80
CA ARG A 61 12.13 7.85 4.69
C ARG A 61 11.00 8.48 3.88
N ILE A 62 9.98 7.69 3.52
CA ILE A 62 8.79 8.15 2.81
C ILE A 62 8.06 9.23 3.63
N ALA A 63 7.82 8.98 4.93
CA ALA A 63 7.15 9.92 5.82
C ALA A 63 7.89 11.26 5.93
N ASP A 64 9.22 11.22 6.02
CA ASP A 64 10.05 12.40 6.16
C ASP A 64 10.12 13.20 4.85
N ALA A 65 10.20 12.53 3.69
CA ALA A 65 10.13 13.18 2.38
C ALA A 65 8.80 13.95 2.21
N LEU A 66 7.67 13.30 2.52
CA LEU A 66 6.34 13.92 2.49
C LEU A 66 6.21 15.07 3.50
N GLN A 67 6.83 14.96 4.68
CA GLN A 67 6.84 16.05 5.65
C GLN A 67 7.68 17.25 5.16
N ALA A 68 8.87 17.00 4.59
CA ALA A 68 9.78 18.04 4.13
C ALA A 68 9.15 18.87 3.01
N VAL A 69 8.53 18.21 2.02
CA VAL A 69 7.85 18.90 0.90
C VAL A 69 6.64 19.70 1.37
N GLN A 70 5.88 19.18 2.35
CA GLN A 70 4.78 19.92 2.97
C GLN A 70 5.26 21.19 3.69
N LYS A 71 6.36 21.12 4.45
CA LYS A 71 6.93 22.29 5.13
C LYS A 71 7.31 23.40 4.14
N ARG A 72 7.93 23.04 3.01
CA ARG A 72 8.31 23.99 1.94
C ARG A 72 7.11 24.63 1.24
N ASN A 73 5.94 24.01 1.33
CA ASN A 73 4.69 24.47 0.70
C ASN A 73 3.64 24.87 1.75
N PHE A 74 4.08 25.29 2.95
CA PHE A 74 3.22 25.79 4.02
C PHE A 74 2.07 24.85 4.42
N ARG A 75 2.26 23.55 4.25
CA ARG A 75 1.27 22.48 4.55
C ARG A 75 0.02 22.52 3.65
N GLN A 76 0.11 23.14 2.48
CA GLN A 76 -0.99 23.34 1.54
C GLN A 76 -1.05 22.31 0.42
N LEU A 77 -0.14 21.31 0.41
CA LEU A 77 -0.17 20.28 -0.64
C LEU A 77 -1.24 19.24 -0.36
N GLN A 78 -1.88 18.79 -1.43
CA GLN A 78 -2.75 17.63 -1.45
C GLN A 78 -2.49 16.85 -2.72
N ALA A 79 -2.74 15.54 -2.68
CA ALA A 79 -2.67 14.69 -3.85
C ALA A 79 -3.90 13.81 -3.95
N GLU A 80 -4.43 13.67 -5.16
CA GLU A 80 -5.40 12.65 -5.52
C GLU A 80 -4.68 11.52 -6.26
N ILE A 81 -4.84 10.30 -5.75
CA ILE A 81 -4.27 9.08 -6.35
C ILE A 81 -5.42 8.29 -6.96
N ARG A 82 -5.29 7.99 -8.25
CA ARG A 82 -6.23 7.18 -9.04
C ARG A 82 -5.48 6.05 -9.71
N HIS A 83 -6.18 4.96 -9.98
CA HIS A 83 -5.67 3.86 -10.78
C HIS A 83 -6.64 3.61 -11.92
N ARG A 84 -6.10 3.36 -13.13
CA ARG A 84 -6.91 3.00 -14.30
C ARG A 84 -6.30 1.79 -14.98
N GLY A 85 -7.15 0.82 -15.28
CA GLY A 85 -6.77 -0.39 -16.02
C GLY A 85 -6.55 -1.59 -15.11
N HIS A 86 -6.00 -2.66 -15.70
CA HIS A 86 -5.86 -3.96 -15.05
C HIS A 86 -4.46 -4.19 -14.46
N TYR A 87 -3.45 -3.41 -14.87
CA TYR A 87 -2.08 -3.55 -14.39
C TYR A 87 -1.90 -2.89 -13.02
N CYS A 88 -1.47 -3.67 -12.03
CA CYS A 88 -1.27 -3.21 -10.65
C CYS A 88 0.22 -3.00 -10.39
N HIS A 89 0.70 -1.76 -10.53
CA HIS A 89 2.10 -1.40 -10.34
C HIS A 89 2.20 0.05 -9.84
N PRO A 90 3.26 0.46 -9.11
CA PRO A 90 3.39 1.84 -8.64
C PRO A 90 3.30 2.91 -9.75
N TYR A 91 3.81 2.61 -10.94
CA TYR A 91 3.71 3.50 -12.11
C TYR A 91 2.37 3.46 -12.86
N SER A 92 1.44 2.57 -12.50
CA SER A 92 0.07 2.61 -13.04
C SER A 92 -0.84 3.57 -12.27
N MET A 93 -0.33 4.20 -11.21
CA MET A 93 -1.03 5.24 -10.47
C MET A 93 -0.94 6.60 -11.19
N ASP A 94 -2.10 7.22 -11.40
CA ASP A 94 -2.25 8.61 -11.78
C ASP A 94 -2.32 9.47 -10.51
N ILE A 95 -1.31 10.32 -10.32
CA ILE A 95 -1.13 11.13 -9.11
C ILE A 95 -1.20 12.59 -9.51
N THR A 96 -2.29 13.25 -9.12
CA THR A 96 -2.44 14.69 -9.31
C THR A 96 -2.10 15.42 -8.01
N VAL A 97 -1.02 16.19 -8.02
CA VAL A 97 -0.60 17.02 -6.88
C VAL A 97 -1.10 18.45 -7.08
N THR A 98 -1.71 19.03 -6.06
CA THR A 98 -2.17 20.43 -6.08
C THR A 98 -1.77 21.15 -4.80
N ARG A 99 -1.67 22.48 -4.89
CA ARG A 99 -1.45 23.36 -3.74
C ARG A 99 -2.68 24.23 -3.53
N ASP A 100 -3.29 24.10 -2.36
CA ASP A 100 -4.42 24.93 -1.95
C ASP A 100 -3.89 26.24 -1.35
N SER A 101 -3.47 27.16 -2.23
CA SER A 101 -2.98 28.48 -1.85
C SER A 101 -4.13 29.50 -1.94
N PRO A 102 -4.51 30.17 -0.84
CA PRO A 102 -5.52 31.24 -0.86
C PRO A 102 -5.18 32.39 -1.81
N THR A 103 -3.89 32.62 -2.04
CA THR A 103 -3.36 33.68 -2.93
C THR A 103 -2.94 33.17 -4.31
N GLY A 104 -3.27 31.92 -4.67
CA GLY A 104 -2.92 31.34 -5.98
C GLY A 104 -1.41 31.08 -6.20
N GLN A 105 -0.60 30.99 -5.14
CA GLN A 105 0.81 30.64 -5.27
C GLN A 105 0.98 29.21 -5.80
N ALA A 106 1.81 29.06 -6.83
CA ALA A 106 2.23 27.77 -7.32
C ALA A 106 2.97 26.96 -6.24
N MET A 107 2.98 25.64 -6.37
CA MET A 107 3.84 24.79 -5.54
C MET A 107 5.31 25.01 -5.89
N THR A 108 6.21 24.62 -4.98
CA THR A 108 7.65 24.63 -5.27
C THR A 108 7.96 23.70 -6.45
N ALA A 109 8.93 24.04 -7.30
CA ALA A 109 9.21 23.32 -8.55
C ALA A 109 9.40 21.80 -8.41
N SER A 110 9.96 21.33 -7.29
CA SER A 110 10.17 19.90 -7.03
C SER A 110 9.02 19.21 -6.26
N ALA A 111 7.95 19.92 -5.91
CA ALA A 111 6.91 19.39 -5.04
C ALA A 111 6.18 18.20 -5.66
N GLU A 112 5.81 18.33 -6.93
CA GLU A 112 5.09 17.28 -7.65
C GLU A 112 5.90 16.00 -7.71
N THR A 113 7.14 16.07 -8.20
CA THR A 113 8.06 14.92 -8.29
C THR A 113 8.25 14.25 -6.93
N VAL A 114 8.57 15.02 -5.89
CA VAL A 114 8.81 14.45 -4.54
C VAL A 114 7.57 13.77 -3.98
N VAL A 115 6.37 14.32 -4.20
CA VAL A 115 5.12 13.70 -3.74
C VAL A 115 4.80 12.44 -4.54
N CYS A 116 4.93 12.50 -5.87
CA CYS A 116 4.69 11.35 -6.74
C CYS A 116 5.63 10.18 -6.41
N ASP A 117 6.93 10.45 -6.28
CA ASP A 117 7.92 9.43 -5.98
C ASP A 117 7.67 8.82 -4.58
N ALA A 118 7.44 9.64 -3.55
CA ALA A 118 7.15 9.12 -2.21
C ALA A 118 5.86 8.29 -2.15
N LEU A 119 4.83 8.60 -2.95
CA LEU A 119 3.61 7.80 -3.02
C LEU A 119 3.81 6.49 -3.80
N ARG A 120 4.69 6.48 -4.81
CA ARG A 120 5.11 5.26 -5.52
C ARG A 120 5.98 4.37 -4.63
N ASP A 121 6.91 4.96 -3.88
CA ASP A 121 7.72 4.27 -2.89
C ASP A 121 6.84 3.61 -1.82
N LEU A 122 5.74 4.27 -1.42
CA LEU A 122 4.75 3.64 -0.54
C LEU A 122 4.06 2.44 -1.18
N ALA A 123 3.77 2.48 -2.48
CA ALA A 123 3.19 1.34 -3.20
C ALA A 123 4.20 0.19 -3.34
N PHE A 124 5.49 0.48 -3.58
CA PHE A 124 6.56 -0.52 -3.53
C PHE A 124 6.66 -1.15 -2.14
N TRP A 125 6.67 -0.34 -1.08
CA TRP A 125 6.70 -0.82 0.30
C TRP A 125 5.52 -1.74 0.61
N LEU A 126 4.30 -1.36 0.20
CA LEU A 126 3.10 -2.20 0.36
C LEU A 126 3.26 -3.55 -0.34
N TYR A 127 3.79 -3.55 -1.56
CA TYR A 127 4.03 -4.78 -2.30
C TYR A 127 5.05 -5.68 -1.60
N SER A 128 6.16 -5.13 -1.09
CA SER A 128 7.15 -5.89 -0.32
C SER A 128 6.57 -6.49 0.96
N GLN A 129 5.62 -5.83 1.63
CA GLN A 129 4.94 -6.44 2.78
C GLN A 129 4.07 -7.63 2.37
N LEU A 130 3.35 -7.51 1.25
CA LEU A 130 2.53 -8.60 0.71
C LEU A 130 3.37 -9.79 0.24
N GLU A 131 4.52 -9.52 -0.37
CA GLU A 131 5.48 -10.56 -0.80
C GLU A 131 6.05 -11.32 0.41
N ASN A 132 6.50 -10.61 1.45
CA ASN A 132 6.97 -11.24 2.68
C ASN A 132 5.88 -12.10 3.36
N GLU A 133 4.62 -11.64 3.35
CA GLU A 133 3.49 -12.40 3.89
C GLU A 133 3.22 -13.66 3.05
N TYR A 134 3.27 -13.54 1.72
CA TYR A 134 3.11 -14.66 0.80
C TYR A 134 4.23 -15.70 0.98
N ASP A 135 5.48 -15.25 1.03
CA ASP A 135 6.66 -16.10 1.25
C ASP A 135 6.57 -16.82 2.60
N TRP A 136 6.10 -16.13 3.65
CA TRP A 136 5.86 -16.77 4.94
C TRP A 136 4.76 -17.84 4.85
N LEU A 137 3.61 -17.52 4.26
CA LEU A 137 2.48 -18.46 4.12
C LEU A 137 2.78 -19.66 3.21
N THR A 138 3.73 -19.52 2.28
CA THR A 138 4.13 -20.57 1.33
C THR A 138 5.46 -21.24 1.69
N SER A 139 6.11 -20.79 2.76
CA SER A 139 7.27 -21.47 3.35
C SER A 139 6.85 -22.83 3.91
N ASP A 140 7.72 -23.84 3.76
CA ASP A 140 7.48 -25.21 4.26
C ASP A 140 7.10 -25.22 5.76
N ASP A 141 7.61 -24.27 6.56
CA ASP A 141 7.27 -24.12 7.99
C ASP A 141 5.80 -23.72 8.24
N ALA A 142 5.19 -22.91 7.37
CA ALA A 142 3.77 -22.55 7.47
C ALA A 142 2.85 -23.62 6.86
N VAL A 143 3.34 -24.40 5.90
CA VAL A 143 2.64 -25.59 5.37
C VAL A 143 2.51 -26.65 6.46
N ASP A 144 3.55 -26.85 7.28
CA ASP A 144 3.52 -27.75 8.44
C ASP A 144 2.56 -27.29 9.55
N GLU A 145 2.50 -25.98 9.86
CA GLU A 145 1.53 -25.45 10.83
C GLU A 145 0.07 -25.54 10.32
N ALA A 146 -0.18 -25.30 9.03
CA ALA A 146 -1.52 -25.44 8.44
C ALA A 146 -1.99 -26.90 8.36
N LEU A 147 -1.06 -27.86 8.22
CA LEU A 147 -1.32 -29.31 8.30
C LEU A 147 -1.62 -29.76 9.74
N LEU A 148 -0.90 -29.21 10.73
CA LEU A 148 -1.13 -29.48 12.15
C LEU A 148 -2.47 -28.90 12.66
N ILE A 149 -2.86 -27.71 12.20
CA ILE A 149 -4.15 -27.08 12.58
C ILE A 149 -5.36 -27.80 11.95
N ASN A 150 -5.21 -28.35 10.74
CA ASN A 150 -6.27 -29.13 10.07
C ASN A 150 -6.23 -30.64 10.38
N GLY A 151 -5.32 -31.09 11.27
CA GLY A 151 -5.27 -32.47 11.75
C GLY A 151 -4.94 -33.52 10.69
N TYR A 152 -4.20 -33.17 9.63
CA TYR A 152 -3.81 -34.12 8.59
C TYR A 152 -2.41 -34.67 8.87
N THR A 153 -2.34 -35.88 9.39
CA THR A 153 -1.08 -36.65 9.45
C THR A 153 -0.92 -37.42 8.13
N PHE A 154 0.01 -37.00 7.27
CA PHE A 154 0.42 -37.81 6.12
C PHE A 154 1.46 -38.84 6.58
N THR A 155 1.19 -40.13 6.34
CA THR A 155 2.20 -41.18 6.49
C THR A 155 3.02 -41.30 5.21
N GLU A 156 4.27 -41.73 5.32
CA GLU A 156 5.26 -41.84 4.22
C GLU A 156 4.80 -42.73 3.05
N ALA A 157 3.69 -43.48 3.21
CA ALA A 157 3.08 -44.31 2.16
C ALA A 157 1.87 -43.68 1.44
N GLY A 158 1.49 -42.43 1.76
CA GLY A 158 0.46 -41.69 1.01
C GLY A 158 -0.97 -42.25 1.09
N LEU A 159 -1.32 -43.01 2.14
CA LEU A 159 -2.69 -43.51 2.35
C LEU A 159 -3.40 -42.78 3.48
N ARG A 160 -4.64 -42.34 3.19
CA ARG A 160 -5.58 -41.73 4.15
C ARG A 160 -6.23 -42.84 4.99
N ALA A 161 -6.06 -42.80 6.30
CA ALA A 161 -6.91 -43.55 7.22
C ALA A 161 -8.11 -42.69 7.61
N GLY A 162 -9.32 -43.26 7.49
CA GLY A 162 -10.56 -42.70 8.06
C GLY A 162 -10.82 -43.21 9.46
#